data_AF-A0A182TYZ5-F1
#
_entry.id   AF-A0A182TYZ5-F1
#
_cell.length_a   1.000
_cell.length_b   1.000
_cell.length_c   1.000
_cell.angle_alpha   90.00
_cell.angle_beta   90.00
_cell.angle_gamma   90.00
#
_symmetry.space_group_name_H-M   'P 1'
#
loop_
_entity.id
_entity.type
_entity.pdbx_description
1 polymer ?
#
loop_
_entity_poly.entity_id
_entity_poly.type
_entity_poly.pdbx_seq_one_letter_code
_entity_poly.pdbx_strand_id
1 'polypeptide(L)'
;MAHLIGLAFGQYQWTIFDQEHVNLCSESYSCGGRTHTMCYKANETHPRCRRFEPIRLSEASIKSFMMGHNGLRNKVATDPRRPATDMQFLNVFFHPKPILQHWEALALSTWFAEKDRPGSSNLSVGRLQSAGVSNYTQLIWARTQFVGCGAASMYGGHLIVCYYHPRGNVIGQPVYTVGRRACTSCPQERAACSHVFRGLCGIAMAILGIHLANATKQKISGGSPIG
;
A
#
# COMPACT_ATOMS: atom_id res chain seq x y z
N MET A 1 31.46 29.68 -17.84
CA MET A 1 30.24 29.00 -18.31
C MET A 1 30.27 27.56 -17.82
N ALA A 2 29.65 27.26 -16.68
CA ALA A 2 29.49 25.88 -16.22
C ALA A 2 28.29 25.83 -15.26
N HIS A 3 27.09 25.71 -15.80
CA HIS A 3 25.91 25.32 -15.03
C HIS A 3 25.04 24.45 -15.91
N LEU A 4 24.57 23.35 -15.32
CA LEU A 4 23.46 22.47 -15.71
C LEU A 4 23.85 21.00 -15.88
N ILE A 5 24.20 20.32 -14.78
CA ILE A 5 23.78 18.93 -14.59
C ILE A 5 23.41 18.76 -13.11
N GLY A 6 22.13 18.52 -12.85
CA GLY A 6 21.63 18.32 -11.49
C GLY A 6 20.11 18.26 -11.40
N LEU A 7 19.43 17.65 -12.39
CA LEU A 7 18.05 17.21 -12.18
C LEU A 7 18.11 16.01 -11.25
N ALA A 8 17.89 16.27 -9.96
CA ALA A 8 17.72 15.23 -8.96
C ALA A 8 16.56 14.32 -9.38
N PHE A 9 16.88 13.09 -9.78
CA PHE A 9 15.92 12.01 -9.76
C PHE A 9 15.42 11.88 -8.32
N GLY A 10 14.22 12.39 -8.05
CA GLY A 10 13.46 12.07 -6.84
C GLY A 10 13.08 10.59 -6.90
N GLN A 11 14.08 9.74 -6.67
CA GLN A 11 13.93 8.30 -6.64
C GLN A 11 13.11 7.97 -5.38
N TYR A 12 11.93 7.40 -5.63
CA TYR A 12 11.02 6.80 -4.65
C TYR A 12 11.75 6.39 -3.36
N GLN A 13 11.47 7.09 -2.26
CA GLN A 13 12.09 6.77 -0.99
C GLN A 13 11.32 5.60 -0.39
N TRP A 14 11.85 4.40 -0.58
CA TRP A 14 11.34 3.18 0.03
C TRP A 14 12.03 3.00 1.39
N THR A 15 11.25 2.87 2.46
CA THR A 15 11.78 2.48 3.77
C THR A 15 11.65 0.97 3.89
N ILE A 16 12.77 0.27 3.90
CA ILE A 16 12.83 -1.14 4.33
C ILE A 16 12.90 -1.07 5.86
N PHE A 17 11.83 -1.46 6.54
CA PHE A 17 11.93 -1.76 7.97
C PHE A 17 12.60 -3.11 8.10
N ASP A 18 13.81 -3.15 8.64
CA ASP A 18 14.41 -4.42 9.06
C ASP A 18 13.46 -5.06 10.08
N GLN A 19 12.93 -6.23 9.74
CA GLN A 19 12.05 -6.98 10.64
C GLN A 19 12.83 -7.64 11.80
N GLU A 20 14.14 -7.44 11.87
CA GLU A 20 15.05 -8.21 12.73
C GLU A 20 14.84 -8.03 14.25
N HIS A 21 13.88 -7.22 14.68
CA HIS A 21 13.68 -6.92 16.11
C HIS A 21 12.25 -7.17 16.63
N VAL A 22 11.34 -7.76 15.86
CA VAL A 22 9.96 -8.00 16.30
C VAL A 22 9.69 -9.48 16.51
N ASN A 23 9.52 -9.91 17.77
CA ASN A 23 9.07 -11.26 18.10
C ASN A 23 7.54 -11.41 17.91
N LEU A 24 7.14 -11.63 16.65
CA LEU A 24 5.74 -11.83 16.24
C LEU A 24 5.11 -13.11 16.82
N CYS A 25 5.89 -14.00 17.44
CA CYS A 25 5.39 -15.18 18.13
C CYS A 25 4.89 -14.92 19.55
N SER A 26 5.15 -13.75 20.12
CA SER A 26 4.70 -13.43 21.47
C SER A 26 3.20 -13.14 21.54
N GLU A 27 2.58 -13.42 22.70
CA GLU A 27 1.14 -13.24 22.92
C GLU A 27 0.68 -11.78 22.75
N SER A 28 1.58 -10.82 22.92
CA SER A 28 1.33 -9.39 22.72
C SER A 28 1.02 -9.02 21.26
N TYR A 29 1.37 -9.87 20.30
CA TYR A 29 1.01 -9.72 18.88
C TYR A 29 -0.10 -10.68 18.44
N SER A 30 -0.81 -11.31 19.38
CA SER A 30 -1.98 -12.13 19.08
C SER A 30 -3.18 -11.27 18.66
N CYS A 31 -4.00 -11.80 17.76
CA CYS A 31 -5.23 -11.13 17.33
C CYS A 31 -6.42 -12.04 17.63
N GLY A 32 -7.25 -11.66 18.61
CA GLY A 32 -8.37 -12.48 19.07
C GLY A 32 -7.92 -13.84 19.62
N GLY A 33 -6.79 -13.88 20.34
CA GLY A 33 -6.20 -15.10 20.89
C GLY A 33 -5.55 -16.02 19.85
N ARG A 34 -5.49 -15.62 18.57
CA ARG A 34 -4.80 -16.39 17.53
C ARG A 34 -3.35 -15.93 17.41
N THR A 35 -2.46 -16.91 17.29
CA THR A 35 -1.05 -16.70 16.98
C THR A 35 -0.89 -15.94 15.66
N HIS A 36 0.06 -15.02 15.62
CA HIS A 36 0.34 -14.22 14.44
C HIS A 36 0.76 -15.11 13.25
N THR A 37 0.30 -14.82 12.03
CA THR A 37 0.58 -15.64 10.84
C THR A 37 2.07 -15.82 10.57
N MET A 38 2.88 -14.78 10.83
CA MET A 38 4.34 -14.85 10.65
C MET A 38 5.08 -15.63 11.75
N CYS A 39 4.38 -16.10 12.77
CA CYS A 39 4.97 -17.01 13.77
C CYS A 39 5.01 -18.46 13.28
N TYR A 40 4.12 -18.84 12.35
CA TYR A 40 4.21 -20.15 11.74
C TYR A 40 5.51 -20.28 10.95
N LYS A 41 6.12 -21.46 11.01
CA LYS A 41 7.36 -21.72 10.29
C LYS A 41 7.17 -21.53 8.80
N ALA A 42 8.04 -20.73 8.20
CA ALA A 42 8.03 -20.52 6.76
C ALA A 42 8.17 -21.87 6.03
N ASN A 43 7.40 -22.04 4.94
CA ASN A 43 7.37 -23.25 4.10
C ASN A 43 6.83 -24.53 4.76
N GLU A 44 6.35 -24.49 6.01
CA GLU A 44 5.55 -25.58 6.57
C GLU A 44 4.06 -25.30 6.32
N THR A 45 3.45 -26.10 5.44
CA THR A 45 2.03 -25.94 5.07
C THR A 45 1.14 -26.94 5.78
N HIS A 46 -0.12 -26.57 6.00
CA HIS A 46 -1.12 -27.49 6.54
C HIS A 46 -1.28 -28.70 5.59
N PRO A 47 -1.45 -29.95 6.06
CA PRO A 47 -1.55 -31.15 5.20
C PRO A 47 -2.68 -31.11 4.14
N ARG A 48 -3.68 -30.26 4.36
CA ARG A 48 -4.75 -30.00 3.39
C ARG A 48 -4.27 -29.18 2.19
N CYS A 49 -3.25 -28.33 2.34
CA CYS A 49 -2.65 -27.51 1.29
C CYS A 49 -1.71 -28.36 0.43
N ARG A 50 -2.27 -29.17 -0.46
CA ARG A 50 -1.50 -29.99 -1.40
C ARG A 50 -1.09 -29.17 -2.61
N ARG A 51 0.08 -29.48 -3.19
CA ARG A 51 0.63 -28.79 -4.38
C ARG A 51 0.81 -27.28 -4.18
N PHE A 52 1.18 -26.89 -2.96
CA PHE A 52 1.56 -25.52 -2.65
C PHE A 52 2.99 -25.28 -3.11
N GLU A 53 3.18 -24.24 -3.93
CA GLU A 53 4.50 -23.76 -4.32
C GLU A 53 4.53 -22.23 -4.18
N PRO A 54 5.34 -21.67 -3.27
CA PRO A 54 5.40 -20.23 -3.08
C PRO A 54 5.98 -19.57 -4.33
N ILE A 55 5.29 -18.54 -4.83
CA ILE A 55 5.73 -17.74 -5.97
C ILE A 55 6.50 -16.54 -5.42
N ARG A 56 7.77 -16.41 -5.84
CA ARG A 56 8.55 -15.21 -5.56
C ARG A 56 8.07 -14.06 -6.43
N LEU A 57 7.64 -12.98 -5.79
CA LEU A 57 7.24 -11.75 -6.48
C LEU A 57 8.48 -10.93 -6.83
N SER A 58 8.63 -10.60 -8.11
CA SER A 58 9.76 -9.80 -8.60
C SER A 58 9.58 -8.30 -8.30
N GLU A 59 10.67 -7.53 -8.30
CA GLU A 59 10.59 -6.07 -8.18
C GLU A 59 9.72 -5.44 -9.29
N ALA A 60 9.87 -5.91 -10.53
CA ALA A 60 9.09 -5.42 -11.66
C ALA A 60 7.60 -5.71 -11.47
N SER A 61 7.26 -6.91 -11.00
CA SER A 61 5.90 -7.31 -10.63
C SER A 61 5.34 -6.40 -9.54
N ILE A 62 6.08 -6.21 -8.45
CA ILE A 62 5.65 -5.37 -7.35
C ILE A 62 5.42 -3.93 -7.83
N LYS A 63 6.35 -3.36 -8.61
CA LYS A 63 6.18 -2.02 -9.21
C LYS A 63 4.95 -1.93 -10.11
N SER A 64 4.73 -2.94 -10.96
CA SER A 64 3.57 -3.03 -11.84
C SER A 64 2.27 -3.05 -11.04
N PHE A 65 2.19 -3.90 -10.00
CA PHE A 65 1.06 -3.95 -9.09
C PHE A 65 0.82 -2.59 -8.43
N MET A 66 1.88 -1.93 -7.93
CA MET A 66 1.74 -0.63 -7.28
C MET A 66 1.29 0.49 -8.22
N MET A 67 1.82 0.52 -9.44
CA MET A 67 1.39 1.48 -10.45
C MET A 67 -0.08 1.26 -10.83
N GLY A 68 -0.48 0.00 -11.04
CA GLY A 68 -1.87 -0.35 -11.32
C GLY A 68 -2.80 -0.01 -10.16
N HIS A 69 -2.42 -0.36 -8.93
CA HIS A 69 -3.22 -0.13 -7.74
C HIS A 69 -3.39 1.37 -7.44
N ASN A 70 -2.31 2.16 -7.52
CA ASN A 70 -2.39 3.61 -7.38
C ASN A 70 -3.11 4.26 -8.57
N GLY A 71 -2.97 3.74 -9.78
CA GLY A 71 -3.71 4.19 -10.97
C GLY A 71 -5.23 4.02 -10.82
N LEU A 72 -5.68 2.86 -10.33
CA LEU A 72 -7.09 2.61 -10.05
C LEU A 72 -7.62 3.49 -8.92
N ARG A 73 -6.86 3.68 -7.84
CA ARG A 73 -7.20 4.63 -6.77
C ARG A 73 -7.31 6.05 -7.28
N ASN A 74 -6.39 6.48 -8.14
CA ASN A 74 -6.43 7.79 -8.78
C ASN A 74 -7.68 7.94 -9.65
N LYS A 75 -7.99 6.93 -10.47
CA LYS A 75 -9.21 6.91 -11.31
C LYS A 75 -10.48 7.12 -10.49
N VAL A 76 -10.60 6.44 -9.34
CA VAL A 76 -11.73 6.61 -8.42
C VAL A 76 -11.69 7.98 -7.75
N ALA A 77 -10.52 8.42 -7.28
CA ALA A 77 -10.39 9.70 -6.60
C ALA A 77 -10.77 10.88 -7.49
N THR A 78 -10.48 10.80 -8.78
CA THR A 78 -10.77 11.86 -9.76
C THR A 78 -12.13 11.70 -10.46
N ASP A 79 -13.02 10.81 -9.99
CA ASP A 79 -14.38 10.72 -10.55
C ASP A 79 -15.11 12.07 -10.38
N PRO A 80 -15.52 12.75 -11.48
CA PRO A 80 -16.19 14.05 -11.41
C PRO A 80 -17.50 14.02 -10.62
N ARG A 81 -18.17 12.88 -10.52
CA ARG A 81 -19.44 12.75 -9.80
C ARG A 81 -19.24 12.65 -8.29
N ARG A 82 -18.18 11.98 -7.85
CA ARG A 82 -17.90 11.69 -6.44
C ARG A 82 -16.39 11.71 -6.14
N PRO A 83 -15.72 12.86 -6.20
CA PRO A 83 -14.28 12.94 -5.99
C PRO A 83 -13.88 12.51 -4.58
N ALA A 84 -12.85 11.68 -4.46
CA ALA A 84 -12.27 11.31 -3.16
C ALA A 84 -11.22 12.36 -2.74
N THR A 85 -11.45 12.99 -1.60
CA THR A 85 -10.65 14.14 -1.13
C THR A 85 -9.40 13.75 -0.36
N ASP A 86 -9.33 12.52 0.14
CA ASP A 86 -8.40 12.05 1.17
C ASP A 86 -7.66 10.75 0.77
N MET A 87 -7.77 10.33 -0.49
CA MET A 87 -7.22 9.06 -0.98
C MET A 87 -5.70 9.04 -0.88
N GLN A 88 -5.13 8.17 -0.03
CA GLN A 88 -3.68 8.07 0.14
C GLN A 88 -3.00 7.32 -1.01
N PHE A 89 -1.80 7.76 -1.38
CA PHE A 89 -0.87 7.00 -2.22
C PHE A 89 -0.32 5.78 -1.46
N LEU A 90 -0.32 4.60 -2.09
CA LEU A 90 0.19 3.39 -1.44
C LEU A 90 1.71 3.21 -1.62
N ASN A 91 2.38 2.80 -0.54
CA ASN A 91 3.78 2.37 -0.49
C ASN A 91 3.88 0.83 -0.36
N VAL A 92 5.06 0.25 -0.60
CA VAL A 92 5.28 -1.21 -0.65
C VAL A 92 6.49 -1.66 0.21
N PHE A 93 6.52 -2.94 0.60
CA PHE A 93 7.62 -3.66 1.28
C PHE A 93 8.34 -4.63 0.31
N PHE A 94 9.68 -4.81 0.42
CA PHE A 94 10.52 -5.32 -0.69
C PHE A 94 11.34 -6.60 -0.39
N HIS A 95 11.43 -7.53 -1.36
CA HIS A 95 12.50 -8.55 -1.48
C HIS A 95 12.85 -8.79 -2.97
N PRO A 96 14.08 -9.19 -3.36
CA PRO A 96 14.45 -9.43 -4.77
C PRO A 96 14.55 -10.92 -5.22
N LYS A 97 14.02 -11.26 -6.42
CA LYS A 97 14.46 -12.26 -7.46
C LYS A 97 13.33 -12.54 -8.52
N PRO A 98 13.64 -12.97 -9.78
CA PRO A 98 12.71 -12.98 -10.96
C PRO A 98 11.86 -14.27 -11.04
N ILE A 99 10.82 -14.51 -11.85
CA ILE A 99 9.91 -13.84 -12.82
C ILE A 99 8.57 -14.62 -12.65
N LEU A 100 7.39 -14.06 -12.96
CA LEU A 100 6.32 -14.80 -13.65
C LEU A 100 5.23 -13.84 -14.19
N GLN A 101 4.67 -14.22 -15.34
CA GLN A 101 3.76 -13.46 -16.20
C GLN A 101 2.57 -12.84 -15.45
N HIS A 102 2.46 -11.51 -15.56
CA HIS A 102 1.31 -10.61 -15.40
C HIS A 102 0.16 -10.94 -14.40
N TRP A 103 0.44 -11.56 -13.26
CA TRP A 103 -0.59 -11.78 -12.23
C TRP A 103 -1.16 -10.47 -11.67
N GLU A 104 -0.38 -9.39 -11.71
CA GLU A 104 -0.72 -8.10 -11.11
C GLU A 104 -1.95 -7.51 -11.77
N ALA A 105 -1.96 -7.51 -13.11
CA ALA A 105 -3.05 -6.99 -13.91
C ALA A 105 -4.31 -7.84 -13.74
N LEU A 106 -4.18 -9.16 -13.67
CA LEU A 106 -5.31 -10.07 -13.47
C LEU A 106 -5.94 -9.87 -12.08
N ALA A 107 -5.13 -9.82 -11.02
CA ALA A 107 -5.62 -9.58 -9.66
C ALA A 107 -6.33 -8.23 -9.56
N LEU A 108 -5.67 -7.15 -10.00
CA LEU A 108 -6.23 -5.80 -9.93
C LEU A 108 -7.49 -5.64 -10.77
N SER A 109 -7.52 -6.18 -11.99
CA SER A 109 -8.72 -6.11 -12.85
C SER A 109 -9.88 -6.90 -12.25
N THR A 110 -9.63 -8.11 -11.76
CA THR A 110 -10.65 -8.95 -11.12
C THR A 110 -11.23 -8.28 -9.87
N TRP A 111 -10.38 -7.75 -9.00
CA TRP A 111 -10.83 -7.05 -7.79
C TRP A 111 -11.54 -5.74 -8.12
N PHE A 112 -11.07 -5.00 -9.13
CA PHE A 112 -11.72 -3.75 -9.52
C PHE A 112 -13.10 -3.97 -10.16
N ALA A 113 -13.28 -5.06 -10.91
CA ALA A 113 -14.56 -5.43 -11.52
C ALA A 113 -15.65 -5.77 -10.49
N GLU A 114 -15.30 -6.05 -9.23
CA GLU A 114 -16.30 -6.30 -8.18
C GLU A 114 -17.21 -5.08 -7.91
N LYS A 115 -16.79 -3.88 -8.34
CA LYS A 115 -17.61 -2.66 -8.29
C LYS A 115 -18.94 -2.79 -9.04
N ASP A 116 -18.98 -3.63 -10.07
CA ASP A 116 -20.15 -3.82 -10.95
C ASP A 116 -21.02 -5.01 -10.51
N ARG A 117 -20.64 -5.71 -9.41
CA ARG A 117 -21.47 -6.81 -8.89
C ARG A 117 -22.83 -6.28 -8.40
N PRO A 118 -23.92 -7.02 -8.63
CA PRO A 118 -25.22 -6.69 -8.06
C PRO A 118 -25.13 -6.48 -6.54
N GLY A 119 -25.61 -5.34 -6.04
CA GLY A 119 -25.50 -4.94 -4.63
C GLY A 119 -24.32 -4.02 -4.31
N SER A 120 -23.32 -3.89 -5.19
CA SER A 120 -22.17 -2.97 -5.02
C SER A 120 -22.50 -1.51 -5.39
N SER A 121 -23.56 -1.28 -6.17
CA SER A 121 -23.99 0.04 -6.67
C SER A 121 -24.38 1.03 -5.57
N ASN A 122 -24.64 0.51 -4.37
CA ASN A 122 -24.92 1.29 -3.15
C ASN A 122 -23.86 1.05 -2.09
N LEU A 123 -22.59 0.92 -2.48
CA LEU A 123 -21.49 1.19 -1.57
C LEU A 123 -21.68 2.61 -1.04
N SER A 124 -22.29 2.68 0.14
CA SER A 124 -22.46 3.91 0.90
C SER A 124 -21.05 4.35 1.25
N VAL A 125 -20.45 5.14 0.36
CA VAL A 125 -19.10 5.68 0.52
C VAL A 125 -18.94 6.37 1.87
N GLY A 126 -20.03 6.92 2.43
CA GLY A 126 -20.06 7.49 3.78
C GLY A 126 -20.09 6.47 4.93
N ARG A 127 -20.48 5.21 4.69
CA ARG A 127 -20.54 4.15 5.72
C ARG A 127 -20.56 2.75 5.11
N LEU A 128 -19.46 2.00 5.17
CA LEU A 128 -19.40 0.63 4.66
C LEU A 128 -20.32 -0.30 5.46
N GLN A 129 -21.14 -1.08 4.77
CA GLN A 129 -21.99 -2.13 5.34
C GLN A 129 -21.34 -3.51 5.13
N SER A 130 -21.72 -4.50 5.93
CA SER A 130 -21.14 -5.86 5.83
C SER A 130 -21.27 -6.46 4.43
N ALA A 131 -22.41 -6.25 3.75
CA ALA A 131 -22.65 -6.75 2.39
C ALA A 131 -21.77 -6.06 1.31
N GLY A 132 -21.19 -4.90 1.64
CA GLY A 132 -20.32 -4.15 0.72
C GLY A 132 -18.84 -4.50 0.86
N VAL A 133 -18.45 -5.28 1.88
CA VAL A 133 -17.04 -5.69 2.09
C VAL A 133 -16.58 -6.54 0.91
N SER A 134 -15.56 -6.09 0.20
CA SER A 134 -15.02 -6.78 -0.97
C SER A 134 -13.54 -6.44 -1.20
N ASN A 135 -12.91 -7.05 -2.21
CA ASN A 135 -11.56 -6.68 -2.61
C ASN A 135 -11.55 -5.28 -3.22
N TYR A 136 -12.61 -4.92 -3.97
CA TYR A 136 -12.79 -3.57 -4.51
C TYR A 136 -12.69 -2.51 -3.42
N THR A 137 -13.46 -2.64 -2.34
CA THR A 137 -13.49 -1.61 -1.28
C THR A 137 -12.16 -1.47 -0.55
N GLN A 138 -11.41 -2.55 -0.39
CA GLN A 138 -10.07 -2.48 0.18
C GLN A 138 -9.08 -1.81 -0.80
N LEU A 139 -9.19 -2.12 -2.10
CA LEU A 139 -8.36 -1.52 -3.14
C LEU A 139 -8.51 0.02 -3.16
N ILE A 140 -9.72 0.52 -2.93
CA ILE A 140 -10.03 1.95 -2.93
C ILE A 140 -10.18 2.58 -1.54
N TRP A 141 -9.72 1.90 -0.47
CA TRP A 141 -9.83 2.42 0.89
C TRP A 141 -8.87 3.61 1.10
N ALA A 142 -9.40 4.83 1.29
CA ALA A 142 -8.62 6.06 1.30
C ALA A 142 -7.49 6.03 2.32
N ARG A 143 -7.79 5.61 3.56
CA ARG A 143 -6.83 5.61 4.67
C ARG A 143 -5.72 4.59 4.57
N THR A 144 -5.84 3.57 3.72
CA THR A 144 -4.77 2.59 3.53
C THR A 144 -3.58 3.26 2.87
N GLN A 145 -2.37 2.98 3.38
CA GLN A 145 -1.13 3.65 2.99
C GLN A 145 -0.04 2.68 2.52
N PHE A 146 -0.13 1.41 2.89
CA PHE A 146 0.85 0.38 2.60
C PHE A 146 0.13 -0.90 2.17
N VAL A 147 0.75 -1.63 1.26
CA VAL A 147 0.32 -2.98 0.86
C VAL A 147 1.53 -3.90 0.74
N GLY A 148 1.37 -5.14 1.19
CA GLY A 148 2.36 -6.20 1.00
C GLY A 148 1.65 -7.47 0.56
N CYS A 149 2.15 -8.14 -0.48
CA CYS A 149 1.50 -9.31 -1.06
C CYS A 149 2.42 -10.53 -1.06
N GLY A 150 1.82 -11.71 -0.94
CA GLY A 150 2.45 -12.99 -1.20
C GLY A 150 1.62 -13.77 -2.21
N ALA A 151 2.28 -14.64 -2.98
CA ALA A 151 1.61 -15.48 -3.97
C ALA A 151 2.10 -16.92 -3.87
N ALA A 152 1.23 -17.86 -4.24
CA ALA A 152 1.55 -19.27 -4.33
C ALA A 152 0.74 -19.94 -5.44
N SER A 153 1.32 -20.94 -6.10
CA SER A 153 0.58 -21.84 -6.96
C SER A 153 -0.07 -22.92 -6.10
N MET A 154 -1.35 -23.21 -6.35
CA MET A 154 -2.11 -24.28 -5.70
C MET A 154 -3.19 -24.82 -6.64
N TYR A 155 -3.37 -26.14 -6.68
CA TYR A 155 -4.44 -26.83 -7.45
C TYR A 155 -4.61 -26.39 -8.91
N GLY A 156 -3.53 -26.01 -9.60
CA GLY A 156 -3.58 -25.56 -11.00
C GLY A 156 -3.97 -24.09 -11.20
N GLY A 157 -4.06 -23.31 -10.11
CA GLY A 157 -4.24 -21.86 -10.14
C GLY A 157 -3.24 -21.13 -9.24
N HIS A 158 -3.42 -19.81 -9.13
CA HIS A 158 -2.60 -18.95 -8.28
C HIS A 158 -3.45 -18.37 -7.14
N LEU A 159 -2.95 -18.48 -5.91
CA LEU A 159 -3.45 -17.76 -4.75
C LEU A 159 -2.56 -16.53 -4.54
N ILE A 160 -3.18 -15.35 -4.49
CA ILE A 160 -2.52 -14.09 -4.14
C ILE A 160 -3.20 -13.53 -2.91
N VAL A 161 -2.41 -13.21 -1.88
CA VAL A 161 -2.90 -12.62 -0.64
C VAL A 161 -2.16 -11.31 -0.40
N CYS A 162 -2.91 -10.23 -0.24
CA CYS A 162 -2.37 -8.92 0.08
C CYS A 162 -2.85 -8.44 1.45
N TYR A 163 -1.92 -7.95 2.26
CA TYR A 163 -2.18 -7.26 3.52
C TYR A 163 -2.07 -5.76 3.32
N TYR A 164 -2.96 -5.02 3.97
CA TYR A 164 -3.10 -3.58 3.83
C TYR A 164 -2.96 -2.89 5.18
N HIS A 165 -2.20 -1.79 5.22
CA HIS A 165 -2.01 -1.00 6.43
C HIS A 165 -2.15 0.51 6.18
N PRO A 166 -2.86 1.27 7.03
CA PRO A 166 -3.89 0.79 7.95
C PRO A 166 -4.93 -0.09 7.23
N ARG A 167 -5.52 -1.05 7.95
CA ARG A 167 -6.53 -1.95 7.38
C ARG A 167 -7.71 -1.16 6.83
N GLY A 168 -8.24 -1.61 5.70
CA GLY A 168 -9.51 -1.12 5.19
C GLY A 168 -10.68 -1.97 5.64
N ASN A 169 -11.78 -1.84 4.90
CA ASN A 169 -13.00 -2.62 5.10
C ASN A 169 -13.51 -2.61 6.55
N VAL A 170 -13.37 -1.46 7.22
CA VAL A 170 -13.92 -1.29 8.56
C VAL A 170 -15.40 -0.95 8.43
N ILE A 171 -16.25 -1.88 8.87
CA ILE A 171 -17.70 -1.69 8.88
C ILE A 171 -18.03 -0.42 9.67
N GLY A 172 -18.95 0.40 9.14
CA GLY A 172 -19.33 1.66 9.76
C GLY A 172 -18.42 2.85 9.40
N GLN A 173 -17.28 2.63 8.75
CA GLN A 173 -16.40 3.71 8.29
C GLN A 173 -16.59 4.01 6.80
N PRO A 174 -16.34 5.26 6.37
CA PRO A 174 -16.34 5.58 4.95
C PRO A 174 -15.17 4.92 4.23
N VAL A 175 -15.39 4.50 2.98
CA VAL A 175 -14.31 3.98 2.12
C VAL A 175 -13.35 5.12 1.76
N TYR A 176 -13.89 6.29 1.48
CA TYR A 176 -13.17 7.54 1.24
C TYR A 176 -14.10 8.74 1.51
N THR A 177 -13.54 9.93 1.67
CA THR A 177 -14.32 11.14 1.92
C THR A 177 -14.66 11.83 0.60
N VAL A 178 -15.96 12.01 0.32
CA VAL A 178 -16.43 12.71 -0.89
C VAL A 178 -16.38 14.22 -0.69
N GLY A 179 -15.95 14.97 -1.70
CA GLY A 179 -15.98 16.43 -1.67
C GLY A 179 -15.81 17.08 -3.04
N ARG A 180 -15.47 18.38 -3.06
CA ARG A 180 -15.48 19.19 -4.29
C ARG A 180 -14.48 18.75 -5.36
N ARG A 181 -13.27 18.37 -4.95
CA ARG A 181 -12.20 17.93 -5.85
C ARG A 181 -11.28 16.97 -5.11
N ALA A 182 -10.63 16.08 -5.86
CA ALA A 182 -9.65 15.16 -5.29
C ALA A 182 -8.53 15.91 -4.55
N CYS A 183 -7.92 15.25 -3.57
CA CYS A 183 -6.78 15.79 -2.83
C CYS A 183 -7.04 17.18 -2.21
N THR A 184 -8.17 17.33 -1.49
CA THR A 184 -8.51 18.55 -0.73
C THR A 184 -8.58 18.36 0.76
N SER A 185 -8.59 17.11 1.21
CA SER A 185 -8.67 16.75 2.63
C SER A 185 -7.56 15.76 2.96
N CYS A 186 -6.37 15.99 2.41
CA CYS A 186 -5.21 15.20 2.71
C CYS A 186 -4.77 15.41 4.18
N PRO A 187 -4.33 14.34 4.86
CA PRO A 187 -3.86 14.42 6.23
C PRO A 187 -2.52 15.17 6.29
N GLN A 188 -2.18 15.70 7.46
CA GLN A 188 -1.03 16.59 7.65
C GLN A 188 0.29 15.95 7.21
N GLU A 189 0.48 14.65 7.44
CA GLU A 189 1.71 13.94 7.11
C GLU A 189 1.87 13.74 5.59
N ARG A 190 0.79 13.92 4.82
CA ARG A 190 0.72 13.73 3.37
C ARG A 190 -0.10 14.84 2.70
N ALA A 191 0.14 16.08 3.13
CA ALA A 191 -0.69 17.23 2.80
C ALA A 191 -0.66 17.66 1.32
N ALA A 192 0.23 17.10 0.50
CA ALA A 192 0.37 17.47 -0.90
C ALA A 192 -0.26 16.45 -1.84
N CYS A 193 -0.72 16.91 -3.00
CA CYS A 193 -1.11 16.00 -4.07
C CYS A 193 0.12 15.39 -4.71
N SER A 194 0.07 14.08 -5.01
CA SER A 194 1.20 13.43 -5.66
C SER A 194 1.38 13.96 -7.08
N HIS A 195 2.63 14.13 -7.50
CA HIS A 195 2.96 14.63 -8.84
C HIS A 195 2.66 13.61 -9.95
N VAL A 196 2.62 12.31 -9.61
CA VAL A 196 2.37 11.20 -10.55
C VAL A 196 0.87 10.92 -10.66
N PHE A 197 0.20 10.79 -9.52
CA PHE A 197 -1.23 10.55 -9.41
C PHE A 197 -1.88 11.72 -8.69
N ARG A 198 -2.34 12.72 -9.45
CA ARG A 198 -2.79 14.02 -8.93
C ARG A 198 -4.03 13.94 -8.03
N GLY A 199 -4.79 12.84 -8.10
CA GLY A 199 -5.93 12.59 -7.22
C GLY A 199 -5.54 12.04 -5.84
N LEU A 200 -4.27 11.68 -5.62
CA LEU A 200 -3.81 11.02 -4.38
C LEU A 200 -3.01 11.96 -3.48
N CYS A 201 -3.17 11.79 -2.17
CA CYS A 201 -2.36 12.41 -1.13
C CYS A 201 -0.98 11.72 -1.05
N GLY A 202 0.07 12.52 -1.16
CA GLY A 202 1.47 12.12 -1.09
C GLY A 202 2.27 13.04 -0.17
N ILE A 203 3.54 12.69 0.03
CA ILE A 203 4.45 13.53 0.80
C ILE A 203 4.85 14.73 -0.06
N ALA A 204 4.81 15.93 0.51
CA ALA A 204 5.41 17.09 -0.13
C ALA A 204 6.94 16.90 -0.15
N MET A 205 7.55 16.87 -1.34
CA MET A 205 9.02 16.79 -1.45
C MET A 205 9.73 17.92 -0.68
N ALA A 206 9.06 19.05 -0.45
CA ALA A 206 9.54 20.16 0.37
C ALA A 206 9.73 19.79 1.86
N ILE A 207 8.86 18.95 2.43
CA ILE A 207 8.98 18.49 3.84
C ILE A 207 10.16 17.53 3.98
N LEU A 208 10.42 16.72 2.95
CA LEU A 208 11.57 15.83 2.91
C LEU A 208 12.90 16.60 2.90
N GLY A 209 12.97 17.70 2.13
CA GLY A 209 14.11 18.61 2.14
C GLY A 209 14.39 19.22 3.52
N ILE A 210 13.33 19.56 4.27
CA ILE A 210 13.45 20.09 5.64
C ILE A 210 13.87 19.01 6.64
N HIS A 211 13.30 17.80 6.56
CA HIS A 211 13.69 16.70 7.45
C HIS A 211 15.12 16.20 7.18
N LEU A 212 15.55 16.12 5.92
CA LEU A 212 16.93 15.79 5.57
C LEU A 212 17.91 16.91 6.00
N ALA A 213 17.51 18.18 5.86
CA ALA A 213 18.30 19.32 6.36
C ALA A 213 18.41 19.33 7.91
N ASN A 214 17.36 18.92 8.62
CA ASN A 214 17.41 18.80 10.09
C ASN A 214 18.18 17.56 10.57
N ALA A 215 18.08 16.42 9.87
CA ALA A 215 18.84 15.21 10.18
C ALA A 215 20.36 15.41 9.96
N THR A 216 20.74 16.17 8.94
CA THR A 216 22.14 16.56 8.70
C THR A 216 22.65 17.54 9.76
N LYS A 217 21.83 18.50 10.23
CA LYS A 217 22.19 19.38 11.35
C LYS A 217 22.38 18.65 12.69
N GLN A 218 21.59 17.61 12.97
CA GLN A 218 21.78 16.77 14.16
C GLN A 218 23.07 15.93 14.11
N LYS A 219 23.49 15.50 12.91
CA LYS A 219 24.74 14.75 12.73
C LYS A 219 26.00 15.62 12.86
N ILE A 220 25.89 16.92 12.58
CA ILE A 220 27.01 17.88 12.68
C ILE A 220 27.18 18.43 14.11
N SER A 221 26.11 18.43 14.93
CA SER A 221 26.15 18.94 16.32
C SER A 221 26.51 17.88 17.38
N GLY A 222 26.72 16.62 17.00
CA GLY A 222 27.07 15.50 17.89
C GLY A 222 28.56 15.13 17.95
N GLY A 223 29.46 15.89 17.31
CA GLY A 223 30.90 15.66 17.38
C GLY A 223 31.48 16.17 18.71
N SER A 224 31.70 15.27 19.67
CA SER A 224 32.43 15.55 20.91
C SER A 224 33.92 15.85 20.59
N PRO A 225 34.55 16.87 21.18
CA PRO A 225 35.99 17.06 21.03
C PRO A 225 36.72 16.01 21.88
N ILE A 226 37.47 15.12 21.24
CA ILE A 226 38.42 14.24 21.92
C ILE A 226 39.73 15.04 22.00
N GLY A 227 40.25 15.15 23.23
CA GLY A 227 41.41 15.99 23.58
C GLY A 227 42.77 15.44 23.20
#